data_AF-A0A927TGK8-F1
#
_entry.id   AF-A0A927TGK8-F1
#
_cell.length_a   1.000
_cell.length_b   1.000
_cell.length_c   1.000
_cell.angle_alpha   90.00
_cell.angle_beta   90.00
_cell.angle_gamma   90.00
#
_symmetry.space_group_name_H-M   'P 1'
#
loop_
_entity.id
_entity.type
_entity.pdbx_description
1 polymer ?
#
loop_
_entity_poly.entity_id
_entity_poly.type
_entity_poly.pdbx_seq_one_letter_code
_entity_poly.pdbx_strand_id
1 'polypeptide(L)'
;METLLILVIAAALVALAFAAFNFSKVKKMDEGTDKMSEIASAIRVGANAFITYEYKIIAVVVVIIAALFVLMSWQSAICFLIGVLMSAAAGWIGMKIATYANVRVSNKARETKSIGETVKVAFRGGSVMGLCVGGFALLGLFL
;
A
#
# COMPACT_ATOMS: atom_id res chain seq x y z
N MET A 1 8.91 27.52 -11.61
CA MET A 1 9.32 26.12 -11.34
C MET A 1 9.09 25.76 -9.87
N GLU A 2 9.50 26.61 -8.92
CA GLU A 2 9.31 26.35 -7.48
C GLU A 2 7.85 26.15 -7.06
N THR A 3 6.91 26.96 -7.55
CA THR A 3 5.47 26.81 -7.23
C THR A 3 4.91 25.46 -7.69
N LEU A 4 5.36 24.96 -8.85
CA LEU A 4 4.94 23.66 -9.37
C LEU A 4 5.47 22.53 -8.47
N LEU A 5 6.73 22.62 -8.04
CA LEU A 5 7.36 21.63 -7.17
C LEU A 5 6.66 21.55 -5.81
N ILE A 6 6.35 22.70 -5.21
CA ILE A 6 5.58 22.78 -3.95
C ILE A 6 4.19 22.14 -4.13
N LEU A 7 3.50 22.43 -5.24
CA LEU A 7 2.18 21.86 -5.53
C LEU A 7 2.22 20.33 -5.67
N VAL A 8 3.23 19.77 -6.34
CA VAL A 8 3.32 18.31 -6.51
C VAL A 8 3.65 17.62 -5.19
N ILE A 9 4.58 18.17 -4.39
CA ILE A 9 4.88 17.63 -3.06
C ILE A 9 3.64 17.70 -2.16
N ALA A 10 2.91 18.82 -2.17
CA ALA A 10 1.67 18.96 -1.43
C ALA A 10 0.62 17.93 -1.89
N ALA A 11 0.46 17.72 -3.20
CA ALA A 11 -0.47 16.73 -3.74
C ALA A 11 -0.09 15.30 -3.34
N ALA A 12 1.20 14.95 -3.35
CA ALA A 12 1.69 13.65 -2.89
C ALA A 12 1.38 13.41 -1.41
N LEU A 13 1.63 14.41 -0.56
CA LEU A 13 1.31 14.34 0.87
C LEU A 13 -0.20 14.21 1.12
N VAL A 14 -1.02 14.98 0.40
CA VAL A 14 -2.48 14.87 0.48
C VAL A 14 -2.96 13.49 0.04
N ALA A 15 -2.39 12.92 -1.03
CA ALA A 15 -2.73 11.57 -1.48
C ALA A 15 -2.41 10.52 -0.41
N LEU A 16 -1.22 10.57 0.22
CA LEU A 16 -0.84 9.66 1.30
C LEU A 16 -1.72 9.85 2.55
N ALA A 17 -2.05 11.09 2.90
CA ALA A 17 -2.97 11.39 4.01
C ALA A 17 -4.36 10.81 3.73
N PHE A 18 -4.87 10.95 2.50
CA PHE A 18 -6.15 10.40 2.11
C PHE A 18 -6.15 8.86 2.05
N ALA A 19 -5.02 8.25 1.64
CA ALA A 19 -4.80 6.81 1.73
C ALA A 19 -4.88 6.33 3.18
N ALA A 20 -4.19 7.00 4.11
CA ALA A 20 -4.22 6.68 5.54
C ALA A 20 -5.62 6.84 6.15
N PHE A 21 -6.36 7.87 5.73
CA PHE A 21 -7.75 8.08 6.13
C PHE A 21 -8.65 6.93 5.66
N ASN A 22 -8.59 6.56 4.37
CA ASN A 22 -9.39 5.47 3.82
C ASN A 22 -9.01 4.12 4.44
N PHE A 23 -7.72 3.86 4.65
CA PHE A 23 -7.23 2.67 5.35
C PHE A 23 -7.86 2.57 6.75
N SER A 24 -7.79 3.67 7.51
CA SER A 24 -8.34 3.73 8.88
C SER A 24 -9.86 3.54 8.89
N LYS A 25 -10.57 4.13 7.92
CA LYS A 25 -12.02 3.98 7.79
C LYS A 25 -12.41 2.54 7.50
N VAL A 26 -11.73 1.88 6.55
CA VAL A 26 -11.98 0.46 6.25
C VAL A 26 -11.64 -0.39 7.45
N LYS A 27 -10.46 -0.22 8.07
CA LYS A 27 -10.04 -1.03 9.23
C LYS A 27 -11.04 -1.00 10.39
N LYS A 28 -11.69 0.14 10.62
CA LYS A 28 -12.72 0.31 11.68
C LYS A 28 -14.07 -0.33 11.36
N MET A 29 -14.31 -0.80 10.14
CA MET A 29 -15.54 -1.52 9.78
C MET A 29 -15.55 -2.92 10.37
N ASP A 30 -16.75 -3.42 10.66
CA ASP A 30 -16.97 -4.76 11.22
C ASP A 30 -16.55 -5.85 10.22
N GLU A 31 -15.89 -6.88 10.74
CA GLU A 31 -15.49 -8.07 10.00
C GLU A 31 -16.65 -9.09 9.86
N GLY A 32 -17.75 -8.87 10.58
CA GLY A 32 -18.98 -9.65 10.47
C GLY A 32 -19.03 -10.78 11.49
N THR A 33 -19.21 -12.01 11.02
CA THR A 33 -19.38 -13.17 11.90
C THR A 33 -18.03 -13.74 12.35
N ASP A 34 -18.03 -14.54 13.42
CA ASP A 34 -16.81 -15.17 13.95
C ASP A 34 -16.09 -16.01 12.88
N LYS A 35 -16.85 -16.78 12.09
CA LYS A 35 -16.30 -17.58 10.98
C LYS A 35 -15.66 -16.71 9.89
N MET A 36 -16.22 -15.53 9.61
CA MET A 36 -15.64 -14.59 8.64
C MET A 36 -14.33 -14.00 9.17
N SER A 37 -14.31 -13.61 10.44
CA SER A 37 -13.11 -13.11 11.13
C SER A 37 -11.99 -14.16 11.18
N GLU A 38 -12.33 -15.41 11.49
CA GLU A 38 -11.38 -16.54 11.51
C GLU A 38 -10.69 -16.74 10.15
N ILE A 39 -11.48 -16.83 9.07
CA ILE A 39 -10.94 -16.97 7.70
C ILE A 39 -10.09 -15.76 7.32
N ALA A 40 -10.56 -14.54 7.64
CA ALA A 40 -9.82 -13.33 7.34
C ALA A 40 -8.48 -13.27 8.10
N SER A 41 -8.45 -13.76 9.35
CA SER A 41 -7.24 -13.89 10.14
C SER A 41 -6.24 -14.85 9.50
N ALA A 42 -6.69 -16.03 9.06
CA ALA A 42 -5.85 -17.00 8.36
C ALA A 42 -5.24 -16.40 7.07
N ILE A 43 -6.03 -15.67 6.28
CA ILE A 43 -5.55 -14.97 5.08
C ILE A 43 -4.49 -13.92 5.46
N ARG A 44 -4.72 -13.12 6.51
CA ARG A 44 -3.76 -12.10 6.96
C ARG A 44 -2.45 -12.73 7.40
N VAL A 45 -2.49 -13.84 8.15
CA VAL A 45 -1.29 -14.55 8.58
C VAL A 45 -0.50 -15.04 7.37
N GLY A 46 -1.17 -15.72 6.42
CA GLY A 46 -0.53 -16.20 5.19
C GLY A 46 0.08 -15.08 4.34
N ALA A 47 -0.67 -14.00 4.13
CA ALA A 47 -0.20 -12.85 3.36
C ALA A 47 1.01 -12.16 4.03
N ASN A 48 1.00 -12.03 5.36
CA ASN A 48 2.13 -11.47 6.09
C ASN A 48 3.37 -12.38 6.02
N ALA A 49 3.18 -13.70 6.15
CA ALA A 49 4.28 -14.65 6.00
C ALA A 49 4.89 -14.57 4.60
N PHE A 50 4.05 -14.51 3.56
CA PHE A 50 4.48 -14.39 2.18
C PHE A 50 5.27 -13.10 1.93
N ILE A 51 4.72 -11.93 2.27
CA ILE A 51 5.39 -10.65 1.96
C ILE A 51 6.68 -10.47 2.75
N THR A 52 6.74 -10.95 4.00
CA THR A 52 7.98 -10.91 4.79
C THR A 52 9.06 -11.78 4.17
N TYR A 53 8.69 -12.98 3.68
CA TYR A 53 9.65 -13.86 3.00
C TYR A 53 10.10 -13.29 1.66
N GLU A 54 9.17 -12.81 0.85
CA GLU A 54 9.43 -12.15 -0.43
C GLU A 54 10.39 -10.97 -0.26
N TYR A 55 10.12 -10.07 0.71
CA TYR A 55 10.94 -8.89 0.92
C TYR A 55 12.32 -9.23 1.45
N LYS A 56 12.46 -10.32 2.22
CA LYS A 56 13.76 -10.82 2.65
C LYS A 56 14.62 -11.27 1.47
N ILE A 57 14.04 -11.95 0.49
CA ILE A 57 14.76 -12.35 -0.72
C ILE A 57 15.09 -11.13 -1.58
N ILE A 58 14.10 -10.24 -1.81
CA ILE A 58 14.29 -9.02 -2.60
C ILE A 58 15.40 -8.15 -2.00
N ALA A 59 15.50 -8.05 -0.66
CA ALA A 59 16.53 -7.26 0.00
C ALA A 59 17.96 -7.69 -0.40
N VAL A 60 18.21 -9.00 -0.57
CA VAL A 60 19.51 -9.51 -1.03
C VAL A 60 19.82 -9.01 -2.45
N VAL A 61 18.84 -9.10 -3.35
CA VAL A 61 18.98 -8.65 -4.74
C VAL A 61 19.20 -7.13 -4.81
N VAL A 62 18.47 -6.37 -4.00
CA VAL A 62 18.60 -4.91 -3.90
C VAL A 62 20.01 -4.50 -3.47
N VAL A 63 20.61 -5.18 -2.50
CA VAL A 63 21.99 -4.88 -2.05
C VAL A 63 23.00 -5.12 -3.16
N ILE A 64 22.87 -6.22 -3.91
CA ILE A 64 23.75 -6.54 -5.04
C ILE A 64 23.63 -5.47 -6.12
N ILE A 65 22.40 -5.11 -6.51
CA ILE A 65 22.16 -4.09 -7.55
C ILE A 65 22.65 -2.71 -7.09
N ALA A 66 22.41 -2.33 -5.82
CA ALA A 66 22.90 -1.08 -5.27
C ALA A 66 24.43 -0.99 -5.32
N ALA A 67 25.15 -2.06 -4.98
CA ALA A 67 26.60 -2.12 -5.08
C ALA A 67 27.10 -1.94 -6.52
N LEU A 68 26.41 -2.51 -7.51
CA LEU A 68 26.73 -2.29 -8.93
C LEU A 68 26.52 -0.83 -9.36
N PHE A 69 25.47 -0.18 -8.88
CA PHE A 69 25.23 1.23 -9.20
C PHE A 69 26.30 2.17 -8.62
N VAL A 70 26.89 1.84 -7.46
CA VAL A 70 28.00 2.62 -6.88
C VAL A 70 29.22 2.66 -7.82
N LEU A 71 29.44 1.61 -8.62
CA LEU A 71 30.52 1.58 -9.61
C LEU A 71 30.33 2.58 -10.76
N MET A 72 29.07 2.98 -11.05
CA MET A 72 28.77 4.02 -12.03
C MET A 72 28.77 5.41 -11.38
N SER A 73 27.91 5.61 -10.39
CA SER A 73 27.82 6.86 -9.63
C SER A 73 27.12 6.62 -8.30
N TRP A 74 27.60 7.26 -7.23
CA TRP A 74 26.99 7.14 -5.91
C TRP A 74 25.56 7.71 -5.90
N GLN A 75 25.25 8.70 -6.74
CA GLN A 75 23.92 9.28 -6.89
C GLN A 75 22.92 8.25 -7.45
N SER A 76 23.29 7.48 -8.48
CA SER A 76 22.43 6.43 -9.03
C SER A 76 22.06 5.37 -7.99
N ALA A 77 23.00 5.00 -7.12
CA ALA A 77 22.75 4.04 -6.04
C ALA A 77 21.74 4.60 -5.02
N ILE A 78 21.85 5.88 -4.66
CA ILE A 78 20.89 6.53 -3.75
C ILE A 78 19.50 6.61 -4.37
N CYS A 79 19.37 7.08 -5.61
CA CYS A 79 18.08 7.15 -6.31
C CYS A 79 17.42 5.77 -6.43
N PHE A 80 18.21 4.73 -6.71
CA PHE A 80 17.73 3.34 -6.74
C PHE A 80 17.17 2.91 -5.39
N LEU A 81 17.91 3.15 -4.29
CA LEU A 81 17.47 2.78 -2.94
C LEU A 81 16.19 3.51 -2.54
N ILE A 82 16.09 4.81 -2.83
CA ILE A 82 14.86 5.59 -2.57
C ILE A 82 13.69 4.97 -3.33
N GLY A 83 13.86 4.69 -4.62
CA GLY A 83 12.80 4.09 -5.45
C GLY A 83 12.35 2.72 -4.94
N VAL A 84 13.29 1.85 -4.57
CA VAL A 84 12.99 0.53 -4.00
C VAL A 84 12.22 0.66 -2.69
N LEU A 85 12.66 1.55 -1.78
CA LEU A 85 11.99 1.76 -0.50
C LEU A 85 10.56 2.28 -0.68
N MET A 86 10.36 3.25 -1.58
CA MET A 86 9.05 3.82 -1.89
C MET A 86 8.11 2.77 -2.51
N SER A 87 8.63 1.94 -3.43
CA SER A 87 7.87 0.84 -4.05
C SER A 87 7.48 -0.24 -3.03
N ALA A 88 8.43 -0.66 -2.19
CA ALA A 88 8.19 -1.66 -1.14
C ALA A 88 7.17 -1.15 -0.10
N ALA A 89 7.25 0.14 0.28
CA ALA A 89 6.26 0.73 1.18
C ALA A 89 4.84 0.71 0.57
N ALA A 90 4.70 1.07 -0.71
CA ALA A 90 3.42 1.03 -1.41
C ALA A 90 2.84 -0.40 -1.47
N GLY A 91 3.67 -1.38 -1.85
CA GLY A 91 3.27 -2.78 -1.94
C GLY A 91 2.83 -3.36 -0.60
N TRP A 92 3.56 -3.06 0.47
CA TRP A 92 3.22 -3.54 1.81
C TRP A 92 1.89 -2.98 2.33
N ILE A 93 1.68 -1.68 2.18
CA ILE A 93 0.42 -1.03 2.58
C ILE A 93 -0.74 -1.57 1.73
N GLY A 94 -0.52 -1.75 0.43
CA GLY A 94 -1.47 -2.34 -0.51
C GLY A 94 -1.94 -3.73 -0.12
N MET A 95 -1.00 -4.61 0.21
CA MET A 95 -1.34 -5.97 0.65
C MET A 95 -2.13 -5.95 1.97
N LYS A 96 -1.70 -5.11 2.93
CA LYS A 96 -2.43 -4.96 4.20
C LYS A 96 -3.87 -4.54 3.96
N ILE A 97 -4.12 -3.45 3.21
CA ILE A 97 -5.50 -2.98 3.01
C ILE A 97 -6.36 -4.01 2.28
N ALA A 98 -5.81 -4.75 1.31
CA ALA A 98 -6.54 -5.79 0.60
C ALA A 98 -7.02 -6.91 1.56
N THR A 99 -6.15 -7.36 2.46
CA THR A 99 -6.49 -8.40 3.48
C THR A 99 -7.41 -7.92 4.60
N TYR A 100 -7.55 -6.60 4.79
CA TYR A 100 -8.57 -6.05 5.69
C TYR A 100 -9.90 -5.83 4.95
N ALA A 101 -9.85 -5.29 3.73
CA ALA A 101 -11.03 -4.89 2.97
C ALA A 101 -11.89 -6.09 2.53
N ASN A 102 -11.29 -7.22 2.17
CA ASN A 102 -11.99 -8.39 1.65
C ASN A 102 -13.20 -8.83 2.52
N VAL A 103 -12.98 -9.09 3.81
CA VAL A 103 -14.01 -9.59 4.73
C VAL A 103 -15.08 -8.52 5.00
N ARG A 104 -14.68 -7.25 5.02
CA ARG A 104 -15.57 -6.10 5.23
C ARG A 104 -16.49 -5.88 4.05
N VAL A 105 -16.00 -6.10 2.83
CA VAL A 105 -16.82 -6.12 1.61
C VAL A 105 -17.85 -7.24 1.68
N SER A 106 -17.43 -8.46 2.05
CA SER A 106 -18.34 -9.59 2.22
C SER A 106 -19.39 -9.34 3.30
N ASN A 107 -19.01 -8.75 4.45
CA ASN A 107 -19.96 -8.47 5.52
C ASN A 107 -20.95 -7.39 5.09
N LYS A 108 -20.47 -6.31 4.44
CA LYS A 108 -21.36 -5.26 3.94
C LYS A 108 -22.36 -5.79 2.92
N ALA A 109 -21.93 -6.70 2.04
CA ALA A 109 -22.83 -7.37 1.09
C ALA A 109 -23.92 -8.18 1.81
N ARG A 110 -23.54 -8.93 2.86
CA ARG A 110 -24.47 -9.71 3.69
C ARG A 110 -25.50 -8.83 4.42
N GLU A 111 -25.06 -7.73 5.02
CA GLU A 111 -25.93 -6.83 5.80
C GLU A 111 -26.89 -6.02 4.93
N THR A 112 -26.37 -5.42 3.87
CA THR A 112 -27.12 -4.44 3.07
C THR A 112 -27.84 -5.04 1.87
N LYS A 113 -27.38 -6.21 1.39
CA LYS A 113 -27.83 -6.83 0.14
C LYS A 113 -27.80 -5.88 -1.07
N SER A 114 -26.95 -4.83 -1.01
CA SER A 114 -26.84 -3.79 -2.02
C SER A 114 -25.45 -3.79 -2.65
N ILE A 115 -25.41 -3.92 -3.98
CA ILE A 115 -24.16 -3.87 -4.74
C ILE A 115 -23.52 -2.48 -4.61
N GLY A 116 -24.32 -1.41 -4.67
CA GLY A 116 -23.80 -0.04 -4.62
C GLY A 116 -23.07 0.28 -3.32
N GLU A 117 -23.58 -0.16 -2.18
CA GLU A 117 -22.89 0.01 -0.90
C GLU A 117 -21.65 -0.88 -0.78
N THR A 118 -21.74 -2.12 -1.27
CA THR A 118 -20.64 -3.08 -1.28
C THR A 118 -19.45 -2.59 -2.10
N VAL A 119 -19.72 -2.09 -3.32
CA VAL A 119 -18.69 -1.54 -4.21
C VAL A 119 -18.03 -0.31 -3.61
N LYS A 120 -18.75 0.54 -2.88
CA LYS A 120 -18.14 1.69 -2.17
C LYS A 120 -17.08 1.25 -1.16
N VAL A 121 -17.31 0.15 -0.44
CA VAL A 121 -16.32 -0.40 0.50
C VAL A 121 -15.12 -0.99 -0.25
N ALA A 122 -15.38 -1.77 -1.30
CA ALA A 122 -14.32 -2.36 -2.13
C ALA A 122 -13.44 -1.28 -2.77
N PHE A 123 -14.07 -0.24 -3.33
CA PHE A 123 -13.39 0.89 -3.95
C PHE A 123 -12.60 1.71 -2.93
N ARG A 124 -13.11 1.90 -1.71
CA ARG A 124 -12.33 2.53 -0.63
C ARG A 124 -11.11 1.71 -0.21
N GLY A 125 -11.21 0.38 -0.21
CA GLY A 125 -10.06 -0.48 0.01
C GLY A 125 -9.03 -0.37 -1.12
N GLY A 126 -9.49 -0.43 -2.37
CA GLY A 126 -8.64 -0.33 -3.56
C GLY A 126 -8.01 1.05 -3.75
N SER A 127 -8.70 2.13 -3.39
CA SER A 127 -8.18 3.49 -3.54
C SER A 127 -6.94 3.74 -2.70
N VAL A 128 -6.81 3.10 -1.53
CA VAL A 128 -5.61 3.19 -0.70
C VAL A 128 -4.37 2.73 -1.47
N MET A 129 -4.45 1.61 -2.19
CA MET A 129 -3.33 1.11 -3.01
C MET A 129 -2.96 2.13 -4.09
N GLY A 130 -3.94 2.62 -4.86
CA GLY A 130 -3.70 3.60 -5.92
C GLY A 130 -3.10 4.92 -5.41
N LEU A 131 -3.62 5.44 -4.30
CA LEU A 131 -3.13 6.67 -3.67
C LEU A 131 -1.72 6.50 -3.09
N CYS A 132 -1.41 5.34 -2.49
CA CYS A 132 -0.07 5.03 -2.02
C CYS A 132 0.93 4.94 -3.18
N VAL A 133 0.59 4.24 -4.27
CA VAL A 133 1.49 4.13 -5.44
C VAL A 133 1.82 5.51 -6.02
N GLY A 134 0.81 6.34 -6.28
CA GLY A 134 1.02 7.69 -6.78
C GLY A 134 1.76 8.59 -5.79
N GLY A 135 1.38 8.55 -4.51
CA GLY A 135 1.97 9.37 -3.46
C GLY A 135 3.44 9.06 -3.21
N PHE A 136 3.79 7.78 -3.08
CA PHE A 136 5.19 7.37 -2.87
C PHE A 136 6.05 7.55 -4.12
N ALA A 137 5.50 7.32 -5.32
CA ALA A 137 6.25 7.53 -6.56
C ALA A 137 6.60 9.01 -6.77
N LEU A 138 5.63 9.91 -6.56
CA LEU A 138 5.89 11.34 -6.64
C LEU A 138 6.84 11.79 -5.55
N LEU A 139 6.61 11.39 -4.30
CA LEU A 139 7.48 11.77 -3.18
C LEU A 139 8.93 11.26 -3.38
N GLY A 140 9.10 10.04 -3.86
CA GLY A 140 10.41 9.47 -4.18
C GLY A 140 11.11 10.12 -5.37
N LEU A 141 10.38 10.81 -6.26
CA LEU A 141 10.97 11.55 -7.38
C LEU A 141 11.51 12.92 -6.95
N PHE A 142 11.04 13.46 -5.83
CA PHE A 142 11.50 14.74 -5.28
C PHE A 142 12.51 14.61 -4.13
N LEU A 143 12.72 13.39 -3.61
CA LEU A 143 13.76 13.04 -2.64
C LEU A 143 15.06 12.67 -3.35
#